data_AF-A0A443DSJ2-F1
#
_entry.id   AF-A0A443DSJ2-F1
#
_cell.length_a   1.000
_cell.length_b   1.000
_cell.length_c   1.000
_cell.angle_alpha   90.00
_cell.angle_beta   90.00
_cell.angle_gamma   90.00
#
_symmetry.space_group_name_H-M   'P 1'
#
loop_
_entity.id
_entity.type
_entity.pdbx_description
1 polymer ?
#
loop_
_entity_poly.entity_id
_entity_poly.type
_entity_poly.pdbx_seq_one_letter_code
_entity_poly.pdbx_strand_id
1 'polypeptide(L)'
;MLDIEKDTATRIIDALAVAIDGKPSSAKSFNQFPYEDLADYGNWGQDNNDSKRDTPRTRALFMAYVVFSGGRIPLRGIEMHGTYFRPDVWVAGALVKKGYLTVDESAQEFVVTQDGLSFVADTLEVLGK
;
A
#
# COMPACT_ATOMS: atom_id res chain seq x y z
N MET A 1 -6.35 12.48 -1.11
CA MET A 1 -4.94 12.03 -1.14
C MET A 1 -4.05 13.16 -0.67
N LEU A 2 -2.93 12.84 -0.02
CA LEU A 2 -1.95 13.84 0.41
C LEU A 2 -1.26 14.44 -0.81
N ASP A 3 -1.12 15.76 -0.80
CA ASP A 3 -0.33 16.50 -1.76
C ASP A 3 1.15 16.41 -1.34
N ILE A 4 1.92 15.52 -1.99
CA ILE A 4 3.28 15.18 -1.57
C ILE A 4 4.20 14.91 -2.76
N GLU A 5 5.43 15.39 -2.67
CA GLU A 5 6.49 15.09 -3.64
C GLU A 5 7.07 13.69 -3.43
N LYS A 6 7.51 13.05 -4.53
CA LYS A 6 8.14 11.73 -4.55
C LYS A 6 9.27 11.56 -3.53
N ASP A 7 10.16 12.54 -3.41
CA ASP A 7 11.34 12.44 -2.55
C ASP A 7 10.93 12.44 -1.07
N THR A 8 9.93 13.26 -0.71
CA THR A 8 9.36 13.27 0.63
C THR A 8 8.61 11.96 0.90
N ALA A 9 7.82 11.46 -0.04
CA ALA A 9 7.14 10.17 0.06
C ALA A 9 8.14 9.02 0.25
N THR A 10 9.25 9.03 -0.49
CA THR A 10 10.34 8.05 -0.38
C THR A 10 10.93 8.04 1.02
N ARG A 11 11.25 9.22 1.57
CA ARG A 11 11.78 9.37 2.94
C ARG A 11 10.81 8.84 4.00
N ILE A 12 9.50 9.07 3.84
CA ILE A 12 8.48 8.55 4.74
C ILE A 12 8.42 7.02 4.66
N ILE A 13 8.37 6.45 3.45
CA ILE A 13 8.36 4.98 3.26
C ILE A 13 9.61 4.36 3.89
N ASP A 14 10.78 4.95 3.69
CA ASP A 14 12.03 4.44 4.26
C ASP A 14 12.07 4.55 5.78
N ALA A 15 11.58 5.66 6.36
CA ALA A 15 11.47 5.79 7.80
C ALA A 15 10.53 4.74 8.41
N LEU A 16 9.38 4.48 7.78
CA LEU A 16 8.45 3.42 8.19
C LEU A 16 9.11 2.04 8.12
N ALA A 17 9.80 1.73 7.01
CA ALA A 17 10.47 0.45 6.85
C ALA A 17 11.61 0.26 7.86
N VAL A 18 12.42 1.30 8.11
CA VAL A 18 13.49 1.26 9.12
C VAL A 18 12.91 1.06 10.51
N ALA A 19 11.82 1.73 10.86
CA ALA A 19 11.18 1.54 12.16
C ALA A 19 10.69 0.10 12.35
N ILE A 20 10.16 -0.54 11.30
CA ILE A 20 9.57 -1.89 11.38
C ILE A 20 10.62 -3.01 11.26
N ASP A 21 11.61 -2.88 10.38
CA ASP A 21 12.56 -3.96 10.00
C ASP A 21 14.04 -3.60 10.17
N GLY A 22 14.34 -2.39 10.66
CA GLY A 22 15.71 -1.88 10.80
C GLY A 22 16.40 -1.55 9.47
N LYS A 23 15.70 -1.60 8.33
CA LYS A 23 16.26 -1.39 6.99
C LYS A 23 15.34 -0.55 6.09
N PRO A 24 15.90 0.26 5.18
CA PRO A 24 15.11 0.99 4.18
C PRO A 24 14.29 0.04 3.30
N SER A 25 13.19 0.54 2.73
CA SER A 25 12.37 -0.29 1.86
C SER A 25 13.08 -0.55 0.53
N SER A 26 13.31 -1.82 0.23
CA SER A 26 13.83 -2.26 -1.07
C SER A 26 12.80 -2.21 -2.20
N ALA A 27 11.51 -2.02 -1.86
CA ALA A 27 10.42 -2.01 -2.82
C ALA A 27 9.60 -0.73 -2.72
N LYS A 28 9.64 0.06 -3.80
CA LYS A 28 8.84 1.28 -3.99
C LYS A 28 8.50 1.38 -5.47
N SER A 29 7.23 1.24 -5.83
CA SER A 29 6.81 1.22 -7.23
C SER A 29 6.41 2.62 -7.70
N PHE A 30 7.38 3.54 -7.72
CA PHE A 30 7.19 4.84 -8.34
C PHE A 30 7.30 4.73 -9.86
N ASN A 31 6.33 5.28 -10.58
CA ASN A 31 6.34 5.30 -12.03
C ASN A 31 5.85 6.65 -12.56
N GLN A 32 6.25 7.04 -13.77
CA GLN A 32 5.77 8.26 -14.40
C GLN A 32 4.26 8.19 -14.72
N PHE A 33 3.77 6.99 -15.05
CA PHE A 33 2.38 6.78 -15.46
C PHE A 33 1.59 6.06 -14.36
N PRO A 34 0.25 6.16 -14.31
CA PRO A 34 -0.56 5.25 -13.51
C PRO A 34 -0.60 3.84 -14.12
N TYR A 35 -1.19 2.85 -13.45
CA TYR A 35 -1.58 1.62 -14.15
C TYR A 35 -2.72 1.92 -15.14
N GLU A 36 -2.71 1.22 -16.27
CA GLU A 36 -3.80 1.21 -17.24
C GLU A 36 -4.59 -0.08 -17.08
N ASP A 37 -3.96 -1.23 -17.31
CA ASP A 37 -4.62 -2.55 -17.28
C ASP A 37 -5.02 -3.03 -15.89
N LEU A 38 -4.28 -2.59 -14.86
CA LEU A 38 -4.54 -2.96 -13.46
C LEU A 38 -5.51 -2.00 -12.76
N ALA A 39 -6.19 -1.14 -13.51
CA ALA A 39 -7.37 -0.44 -13.01
C ALA A 39 -8.52 -1.41 -12.72
N ASP A 40 -8.56 -2.55 -13.43
CA ASP A 40 -9.45 -3.68 -13.13
C ASP A 40 -8.72 -4.66 -12.21
N TYR A 41 -9.30 -4.93 -11.02
CA TYR A 41 -8.71 -5.85 -10.06
C TYR A 41 -8.65 -7.29 -10.57
N GLY A 42 -9.57 -7.71 -11.45
CA GLY A 42 -9.55 -9.03 -12.08
C GLY A 42 -8.26 -9.31 -12.85
N ASN A 43 -7.59 -8.26 -13.36
CA ASN A 43 -6.33 -8.38 -14.10
C ASN A 43 -5.10 -8.52 -13.20
N TRP A 44 -5.25 -8.47 -11.87
CA TRP A 44 -4.12 -8.52 -10.95
C TRP A 44 -3.52 -9.93 -10.80
N GLY A 45 -4.14 -10.97 -11.38
CA GLY A 45 -3.59 -12.33 -11.39
C GLY A 45 -3.41 -12.93 -9.99
N GLN A 46 -4.37 -12.67 -9.09
CA GLN A 46 -4.22 -12.97 -7.67
C GLN A 46 -4.57 -14.41 -7.28
N ASP A 47 -5.00 -15.26 -8.20
CA ASP A 47 -5.45 -16.64 -7.90
C ASP A 47 -4.43 -17.42 -7.06
N ASN A 48 -3.14 -17.32 -7.42
CA ASN A 48 -2.05 -18.04 -6.75
C ASN A 48 -1.42 -17.29 -5.56
N ASN A 49 -1.90 -16.09 -5.20
CA ASN A 49 -1.36 -15.37 -4.04
C ASN A 49 -1.88 -16.00 -2.74
N ASP A 50 -1.11 -16.86 -2.10
CA ASP A 50 -1.49 -17.55 -0.86
C ASP A 50 -0.74 -17.01 0.36
N SER A 51 -0.26 -15.76 0.29
CA SER A 51 0.52 -15.15 1.36
C SER A 51 -0.25 -15.11 2.68
N LYS A 52 0.19 -15.93 3.64
CA LYS A 52 -0.33 -15.95 5.02
C LYS A 52 0.47 -15.08 5.99
N ARG A 53 1.60 -14.51 5.55
CA ARG A 53 2.54 -13.80 6.43
C ARG A 53 2.45 -12.30 6.23
N ASP A 54 2.39 -11.57 7.34
CA ASP A 54 2.48 -10.12 7.37
C ASP A 54 3.93 -9.70 7.55
N THR A 55 4.65 -9.71 6.43
CA THR A 55 6.06 -9.34 6.42
C THR A 55 6.26 -7.88 6.84
N PRO A 56 7.44 -7.52 7.36
CA PRO A 56 7.79 -6.12 7.61
C PRO A 56 7.56 -5.21 6.39
N ARG A 57 7.85 -5.70 5.18
CA ARG A 57 7.55 -5.02 3.91
C ARG A 57 6.05 -4.77 3.71
N THR A 58 5.21 -5.79 3.95
CA THR A 58 3.73 -5.66 3.86
C THR A 58 3.24 -4.58 4.81
N ARG A 59 3.73 -4.57 6.05
CA ARG A 59 3.41 -3.54 7.05
C ARG A 59 3.83 -2.15 6.57
N ALA A 60 5.09 -1.97 6.18
CA ALA A 60 5.61 -0.68 5.75
C ALA A 60 4.87 -0.11 4.54
N LEU A 61 4.62 -0.93 3.51
CA LEU A 61 3.90 -0.50 2.32
C LEU A 61 2.43 -0.21 2.62
N PHE A 62 1.77 -1.05 3.43
CA PHE A 62 0.39 -0.80 3.81
C PHE A 62 0.25 0.51 4.59
N MET A 63 1.10 0.73 5.59
CA MET A 63 1.18 2.00 6.32
C MET A 63 1.37 3.20 5.38
N ALA A 64 2.28 3.10 4.42
CA ALA A 64 2.49 4.15 3.43
C ALA A 64 1.25 4.42 2.58
N TYR A 65 0.57 3.37 2.10
CA TYR A 65 -0.69 3.55 1.36
C TYR A 65 -1.74 4.25 2.21
N VAL A 66 -1.89 3.87 3.48
CA VAL A 66 -2.86 4.52 4.39
C VAL A 66 -2.51 5.98 4.60
N VAL A 67 -1.25 6.29 4.92
CA VAL A 67 -0.77 7.66 5.15
C VAL A 67 -1.04 8.54 3.93
N PHE A 68 -0.67 8.09 2.72
CA PHE A 68 -0.77 8.92 1.53
C PHE A 68 -2.19 9.02 0.96
N SER A 69 -3.02 8.00 1.18
CA SER A 69 -4.35 7.93 0.58
C SER A 69 -5.50 8.29 1.52
N GLY A 70 -5.28 8.24 2.84
CA GLY A 70 -6.34 8.36 3.83
C GLY A 70 -7.22 7.09 3.93
N GLY A 71 -6.74 5.95 3.43
CA GLY A 71 -7.45 4.67 3.48
C GLY A 71 -8.28 4.35 2.24
N ARG A 72 -8.22 5.17 1.19
CA ARG A 72 -8.82 4.91 -0.12
C ARG A 72 -7.75 4.98 -1.20
N ILE A 73 -7.21 3.82 -1.57
CA ILE A 73 -6.00 3.69 -2.38
C ILE A 73 -6.43 3.50 -3.84
N PRO A 74 -6.15 4.42 -4.77
CA PRO A 74 -6.51 4.22 -6.17
C PRO A 74 -5.81 2.98 -6.75
N LEU A 75 -6.57 2.12 -7.44
CA LEU A 75 -6.03 0.93 -8.12
C LEU A 75 -4.89 1.30 -9.07
N ARG A 76 -5.04 2.47 -9.71
CA ARG A 76 -4.13 3.02 -10.70
C ARG A 76 -2.85 3.65 -10.13
N GLY A 77 -2.78 3.88 -8.81
CA GLY A 77 -1.67 4.57 -8.17
C GLY A 77 -2.06 5.90 -7.53
N ILE A 78 -1.33 6.25 -6.48
CA ILE A 78 -1.45 7.53 -5.76
C ILE A 78 -0.60 8.56 -6.50
N GLU A 79 -1.22 9.61 -7.04
CA GLU A 79 -0.51 10.70 -7.72
C GLU A 79 0.33 11.52 -6.74
N MET A 80 1.55 11.86 -7.16
CA MET A 80 2.55 12.61 -6.41
C MET A 80 3.35 13.49 -7.40
N HIS A 81 2.82 14.65 -7.78
CA HIS A 81 3.52 15.66 -8.61
C HIS A 81 4.15 15.08 -9.89
N GLY A 82 3.35 14.52 -10.79
CA GLY A 82 3.84 13.97 -12.06
C GLY A 82 4.53 12.60 -11.95
N THR A 83 4.46 11.96 -10.78
CA THR A 83 4.71 10.51 -10.64
C THR A 83 3.55 9.86 -9.90
N TYR A 84 3.46 8.54 -10.00
CA TYR A 84 2.47 7.72 -9.31
C TYR A 84 3.20 6.72 -8.43
N PHE A 85 2.82 6.68 -7.16
CA PHE A 85 3.13 5.56 -6.29
C PHE A 85 2.11 4.46 -6.51
N ARG A 86 2.49 3.46 -7.30
CA ARG A 86 1.60 2.35 -7.68
C ARG A 86 1.54 1.31 -6.56
N PRO A 87 0.37 0.75 -6.23
CA PRO A 87 0.33 -0.35 -5.29
C PRO A 87 1.06 -1.56 -5.90
N ASP A 88 1.89 -2.18 -5.08
CA ASP A 88 2.55 -3.44 -5.42
C ASP A 88 1.48 -4.54 -5.52
N VAL A 89 1.45 -5.21 -6.68
CA VAL A 89 0.41 -6.19 -7.05
C VAL A 89 0.31 -7.33 -6.04
N TRP A 90 1.45 -7.84 -5.59
CA TRP A 90 1.50 -8.95 -4.65
C TRP A 90 1.14 -8.52 -3.23
N VAL A 91 1.58 -7.34 -2.83
CA VAL A 91 1.28 -6.80 -1.50
C VAL A 91 -0.20 -6.44 -1.39
N ALA A 92 -0.73 -5.62 -2.29
CA ALA A 92 -2.14 -5.21 -2.21
C ALA A 92 -3.09 -6.38 -2.42
N GLY A 93 -2.79 -7.32 -3.33
CA GLY A 93 -3.59 -8.53 -3.47
C GLY A 93 -3.55 -9.43 -2.22
N ALA A 94 -2.42 -9.52 -1.52
CA ALA A 94 -2.34 -10.22 -0.24
C ALA A 94 -3.16 -9.50 0.86
N LEU A 95 -3.14 -8.17 0.89
CA LEU A 95 -3.96 -7.37 1.82
C LEU A 95 -5.45 -7.57 1.56
N VAL A 96 -5.88 -7.67 0.30
CA VAL A 96 -7.27 -7.98 -0.07
C VAL A 96 -7.66 -9.39 0.41
N LYS A 97 -6.83 -10.41 0.13
CA LYS A 97 -7.13 -11.78 0.57
C LYS A 97 -7.18 -11.96 2.09
N LYS A 98 -6.43 -11.14 2.82
CA LYS A 98 -6.45 -11.11 4.29
C LYS A 98 -7.61 -10.30 4.87
N GLY A 99 -8.40 -9.64 4.02
CA GLY A 99 -9.52 -8.81 4.44
C GLY A 99 -9.13 -7.43 4.96
N TYR A 100 -7.88 -7.00 4.81
CA TYR A 100 -7.42 -5.66 5.22
C TYR A 100 -7.80 -4.58 4.20
N LEU A 101 -7.99 -4.98 2.95
CA LEU A 101 -8.53 -4.16 1.88
C LEU A 101 -9.77 -4.84 1.30
N THR A 102 -10.75 -4.05 0.88
CA THR A 102 -11.77 -4.46 -0.09
C THR A 102 -11.56 -3.70 -1.40
N VAL A 103 -12.09 -4.24 -2.49
CA VAL A 103 -12.03 -3.59 -3.80
C VAL A 103 -13.37 -2.92 -4.05
N ASP A 104 -13.34 -1.61 -4.32
CA ASP A 104 -14.46 -0.84 -4.84
C ASP A 104 -14.19 -0.58 -6.33
N GLU A 105 -14.66 -1.51 -7.17
CA GLU A 105 -14.45 -1.43 -8.63
C GLU A 105 -15.16 -0.21 -9.24
N SER A 106 -16.25 0.25 -8.63
CA SER A 106 -16.98 1.43 -9.13
C SER A 106 -16.19 2.72 -8.92
N ALA A 107 -15.52 2.84 -7.78
CA ALA A 107 -14.65 3.96 -7.46
C ALA A 107 -13.21 3.77 -7.99
N GLN A 108 -12.87 2.57 -8.48
CA GLN A 108 -11.52 2.20 -8.91
C GLN A 108 -10.49 2.33 -7.77
N GLU A 109 -10.86 1.87 -6.58
CA GLU A 109 -10.08 2.02 -5.34
C GLU A 109 -10.02 0.72 -4.54
N PHE A 110 -8.93 0.52 -3.80
CA PHE A 110 -8.94 -0.30 -2.60
C PHE A 110 -9.42 0.53 -1.42
N VAL A 111 -10.31 -0.03 -0.60
CA VAL A 111 -10.81 0.59 0.62
C VAL A 111 -10.29 -0.18 1.82
N VAL A 112 -9.67 0.54 2.76
CA VAL A 112 -9.19 -0.07 4.01
C VAL A 112 -10.36 -0.47 4.89
N THR A 113 -10.34 -1.71 5.36
CA THR A 113 -11.37 -2.25 6.25
C THR A 113 -11.07 -1.94 7.72
N GLN A 114 -12.01 -2.26 8.62
CA GLN A 114 -11.77 -2.18 10.06
C GLN A 114 -10.64 -3.13 10.52
N ASP A 115 -10.55 -4.32 9.93
CA ASP A 115 -9.45 -5.25 10.22
C ASP A 115 -8.12 -4.69 9.71
N GLY A 116 -8.12 -4.00 8.56
CA GLY A 116 -6.96 -3.28 8.05
C GLY A 116 -6.52 -2.14 8.97
N LEU A 117 -7.46 -1.35 9.50
CA LEU A 117 -7.15 -0.31 10.49
C LEU A 117 -6.64 -0.88 11.81
N SER A 118 -7.18 -2.02 12.24
CA SER A 118 -6.71 -2.72 13.44
C SER A 118 -5.26 -3.19 13.25
N PHE A 119 -4.94 -3.75 12.09
CA PHE A 119 -3.57 -4.13 11.74
C PHE A 119 -2.59 -2.93 11.68
N VAL A 120 -3.06 -1.76 11.24
CA VAL A 120 -2.31 -0.50 11.32
C VAL A 120 -2.03 -0.12 12.77
N ALA A 121 -3.04 -0.17 13.65
CA ALA A 121 -2.88 0.11 15.07
C ALA A 121 -1.88 -0.84 15.72
N ASP A 122 -2.03 -2.15 15.53
CA ASP A 122 -1.10 -3.17 16.04
C ASP A 122 0.34 -2.90 15.60
N THR A 123 0.53 -2.47 14.34
CA THR A 123 1.86 -2.13 13.82
C THR A 123 2.45 -0.92 14.55
N LEU A 124 1.66 0.13 14.77
CA LEU A 124 2.12 1.35 15.46
C LEU A 124 2.38 1.11 16.95
N GLU A 125 1.58 0.29 17.62
CA GLU A 125 1.77 -0.06 19.03
C GLU A 125 3.09 -0.81 19.29
N VAL A 126 3.54 -1.62 18.33
CA VAL A 126 4.85 -2.28 18.40
C VAL A 126 6.00 -1.26 18.28
N LEU A 127 5.84 -0.21 17.47
CA LEU A 127 6.85 0.83 17.29
C LEU A 127 6.95 1.81 18.48
N GLY A 128 5.87 1.97 19.24
CA GLY A 128 5.82 2.85 20.41
C GLY A 128 6.38 2.24 21.69
N LYS A 129 6.83 0.98 21.66
CA LYS A 129 7.47 0.26 22.77
C LYS A 129 8.98 0.27 22.63
#